data_AF-A0A1N6ENH6-F1
#
_entry.id   AF-A0A1N6ENH6-F1
#
_cell.length_a   1.000
_cell.length_b   1.000
_cell.length_c   1.000
_cell.angle_alpha   90.00
_cell.angle_beta   90.00
_cell.angle_gamma   90.00
#
_symmetry.space_group_name_H-M   'P 1'
#
loop_
_entity.id
_entity.type
_entity.pdbx_description
1 polymer ?
#
loop_
_entity_poly.entity_id
_entity_poly.type
_entity_poly.pdbx_seq_one_letter_code
_entity_poly.pdbx_strand_id
1 'polypeptide(L)'
;MATCLFHVTGPVQAYQIAKAGRHVPFSVDPMNTDACLNLYATVVRGKPAAQAPDGQQVEAAGAALVVEWDGPEEVLSTWQTLPKPNVLYHQPWDQYKHADPLEEPEAYYRSLVAAGTDRHLKIVGFKLDEEIVEEAWVAGDLPDEMMGLWRFAPKALRRLKSDRGIKRIYAAMQGAIGGGDNGRTLVVDG
;
A
#
# COMPACT_ATOMS: atom_id res chain seq x y z
N MET A 1 4.89 0.66 -19.91
CA MET A 1 5.18 1.57 -18.78
C MET A 1 4.41 1.02 -17.59
N ALA A 2 5.06 0.88 -16.44
CA ALA A 2 4.38 0.39 -15.24
C ALA A 2 3.41 1.45 -14.70
N THR A 3 2.32 0.98 -14.10
CA THR A 3 1.38 1.80 -13.33
C THR A 3 1.85 1.82 -11.88
N CYS A 4 2.01 3.02 -11.31
CA CYS A 4 2.47 3.19 -9.94
C CYS A 4 1.30 3.51 -9.03
N LEU A 5 1.18 2.77 -7.94
CA LEU A 5 0.07 2.82 -7.00
C LEU A 5 0.58 2.94 -5.55
N PHE A 6 -0.28 3.41 -4.66
CA PHE A 6 -0.09 3.34 -3.22
C PHE A 6 -1.04 2.33 -2.58
N HIS A 7 -0.50 1.44 -1.76
CA HIS A 7 -1.27 0.73 -0.75
C HIS A 7 -1.15 1.48 0.58
N VAL A 8 -2.24 2.09 1.03
CA VAL A 8 -2.27 2.91 2.25
C VAL A 8 -2.66 2.04 3.44
N THR A 9 -1.87 2.07 4.52
CA THR A 9 -2.09 1.26 5.72
C THR A 9 -1.27 1.79 6.92
N GLY A 10 -1.38 1.17 8.09
CA GLY A 10 -0.58 1.52 9.26
C GLY A 10 0.90 1.12 9.12
N PRO A 11 1.84 1.79 9.80
CA PRO A 11 3.28 1.53 9.67
C PRO A 11 3.67 0.09 10.02
N VAL A 12 2.99 -0.51 10.99
CA VAL A 12 3.18 -1.92 11.39
C VAL A 12 2.81 -2.87 10.24
N GLN A 13 1.62 -2.68 9.67
CA GLN A 13 1.11 -3.51 8.58
C GLN A 13 1.93 -3.32 7.30
N ALA A 14 2.31 -2.08 6.97
CA ALA A 14 3.17 -1.77 5.84
C ALA A 14 4.50 -2.52 5.94
N TYR A 15 5.13 -2.52 7.12
CA TYR A 15 6.36 -3.28 7.35
C TYR A 15 6.17 -4.78 7.23
N GLN A 16 5.09 -5.33 7.79
CA GLN A 16 4.82 -6.77 7.71
C GLN A 16 4.62 -7.22 6.25
N ILE A 17 3.84 -6.46 5.47
CA ILE A 17 3.64 -6.73 4.04
C ILE A 17 4.97 -6.62 3.29
N ALA A 18 5.74 -5.56 3.51
CA ALA A 18 7.05 -5.38 2.88
C ALA A 18 8.03 -6.49 3.25
N LYS A 19 8.07 -6.91 4.52
CA LYS A 19 8.97 -7.96 4.99
C LYS A 19 8.57 -9.35 4.48
N ALA A 20 7.28 -9.61 4.32
CA ALA A 20 6.78 -10.89 3.80
C ALA A 20 6.83 -10.93 2.26
N GLY A 21 6.61 -9.79 1.60
CA GLY A 21 6.24 -9.76 0.18
C GLY A 21 4.84 -10.35 -0.04
N ARG A 22 3.96 -10.29 0.97
CA ARG A 22 2.63 -10.89 0.94
C ARG A 22 1.61 -9.98 1.61
N HIS A 23 0.44 -9.87 1.02
CA HIS A 23 -0.75 -9.27 1.61
C HIS A 23 -1.83 -10.33 1.76
N VAL A 24 -2.46 -10.38 2.93
CA VAL A 24 -3.59 -11.26 3.21
C VAL A 24 -4.85 -10.39 3.25
N PRO A 25 -5.77 -10.52 2.28
CA PRO A 25 -7.05 -9.82 2.33
C PRO A 25 -7.87 -10.20 3.57
N PHE A 26 -8.78 -9.34 4.01
CA PHE A 26 -9.63 -9.60 5.18
C PHE A 26 -10.71 -10.65 4.91
N SER A 27 -11.01 -10.91 3.64
CA SER A 27 -11.96 -11.93 3.20
C SER A 27 -11.35 -12.80 2.11
N VAL A 28 -11.78 -14.06 2.03
CA VAL A 28 -11.52 -14.96 0.89
C VAL A 28 -12.75 -15.12 0.01
N ASP A 29 -13.90 -14.55 0.39
CA ASP A 29 -15.10 -14.53 -0.44
C ASP A 29 -14.91 -13.53 -1.59
N PRO A 30 -14.82 -13.99 -2.85
CA PRO A 30 -14.52 -13.13 -3.98
C PRO A 30 -15.66 -12.17 -4.33
N MET A 31 -16.86 -12.37 -3.76
CA MET A 31 -17.98 -11.42 -3.85
C MET A 31 -17.86 -10.26 -2.84
N ASN A 32 -16.93 -10.34 -1.89
CA ASN A 32 -16.70 -9.30 -0.89
C ASN A 32 -15.62 -8.33 -1.37
N THR A 33 -15.87 -7.02 -1.24
CA THR A 33 -14.90 -5.95 -1.52
C THR A 33 -13.64 -6.02 -0.67
N ASP A 34 -13.65 -6.81 0.39
CA ASP A 34 -12.53 -7.04 1.30
C ASP A 34 -11.63 -8.22 0.87
N ALA A 35 -11.98 -8.93 -0.21
CA ALA A 35 -11.19 -10.01 -0.82
C ALA A 35 -10.21 -9.51 -1.89
N CYS A 36 -9.67 -8.32 -1.70
CA CYS A 36 -8.70 -7.72 -2.61
C CYS A 36 -7.70 -6.84 -1.86
N LEU A 37 -6.55 -6.60 -2.51
CA LEU A 37 -5.64 -5.54 -2.11
C LEU A 37 -6.12 -4.21 -2.70
N ASN A 38 -6.50 -3.27 -1.83
CA ASN A 38 -6.89 -1.91 -2.22
C ASN A 38 -5.66 -1.03 -2.49
N LEU A 39 -5.72 -0.29 -3.59
CA LEU A 39 -4.63 0.52 -4.14
C LEU A 39 -5.15 1.87 -4.66
N TYR A 40 -4.24 2.83 -4.73
CA TYR A 40 -4.51 4.16 -5.24
C TYR A 40 -3.53 4.52 -6.34
N ALA A 41 -4.03 4.70 -7.57
CA ALA A 41 -3.20 5.08 -8.70
C ALA A 41 -2.62 6.49 -8.52
N THR A 42 -1.31 6.59 -8.74
CA THR A 42 -0.57 7.86 -8.70
C THR A 42 0.00 8.20 -10.07
N VAL A 43 0.40 7.16 -10.82
CA VAL A 43 0.81 7.24 -12.21
C VAL A 43 0.17 6.07 -12.93
N VAL A 44 -0.59 6.34 -14.00
CA VAL A 44 -1.18 5.30 -14.85
C VAL A 44 -0.48 5.32 -16.20
N ARG A 45 0.07 4.17 -16.61
CA ARG A 45 0.77 4.03 -17.90
C ARG A 45 1.79 5.14 -18.16
N GLY A 46 2.51 5.56 -17.11
CA GLY A 46 3.52 6.61 -17.16
C GLY A 46 3.01 8.06 -17.13
N LYS A 47 1.71 8.30 -16.98
CA LYS A 47 1.12 9.64 -16.82
C LYS A 47 0.64 9.85 -15.38
N PRO A 48 0.89 11.01 -14.75
CA PRO A 48 0.33 11.31 -13.44
C PRO A 48 -1.20 11.19 -13.45
N ALA A 49 -1.76 10.53 -12.42
CA ALA A 49 -3.21 10.52 -12.23
C ALA A 49 -3.66 11.92 -11.80
N ALA A 50 -4.62 12.52 -12.52
CA ALA A 50 -4.98 13.93 -12.36
C ALA A 50 -5.60 14.26 -10.98
N GLN A 51 -6.16 13.25 -10.30
CA GLN A 51 -6.66 13.31 -8.93
C GLN A 51 -6.16 12.11 -8.13
N ALA A 52 -4.83 11.86 -8.16
CA ALA A 52 -4.23 10.96 -7.19
C ALA A 52 -4.74 11.36 -5.80
N PRO A 53 -5.26 10.43 -4.98
CA PRO A 53 -5.92 10.79 -3.73
C PRO A 53 -4.98 11.68 -2.93
N ASP A 54 -5.54 12.82 -2.57
CA ASP A 54 -4.85 13.91 -1.92
C ASP A 54 -4.03 13.37 -0.74
N GLY A 55 -2.88 13.98 -0.44
CA GLY A 55 -1.95 13.54 0.61
C GLY A 55 -2.63 13.15 1.93
N GLN A 56 -3.79 13.75 2.21
CA GLN A 56 -4.69 13.45 3.33
C GLN A 56 -5.07 11.97 3.53
N GLN A 57 -5.22 11.15 2.47
CA GLN A 57 -5.50 9.72 2.67
C GLN A 57 -4.29 8.93 3.15
N VAL A 58 -3.08 9.31 2.72
CA VAL A 58 -1.82 8.72 3.20
C VAL A 58 -1.52 9.19 4.63
N GLU A 59 -1.78 10.47 4.91
CA GLU A 59 -1.65 11.10 6.24
C GLU A 59 -2.58 10.45 7.28
N ALA A 60 -3.80 10.01 6.91
CA ALA A 60 -4.74 9.42 7.86
C ALA A 60 -4.36 8.03 8.39
N ALA A 61 -3.64 7.21 7.61
CA ALA A 61 -3.30 5.83 8.00
C ALA A 61 -1.88 5.69 8.57
N GLY A 62 -0.97 6.61 8.22
CA GLY A 62 0.39 6.68 8.76
C GLY A 62 1.48 6.02 7.92
N ALA A 63 1.13 5.23 6.90
CA ALA A 63 2.08 4.70 5.93
C ALA A 63 1.44 4.40 4.57
N ALA A 64 2.28 4.39 3.53
CA ALA A 64 1.91 3.86 2.22
C ALA A 64 3.07 3.05 1.64
N LEU A 65 2.76 1.90 1.04
CA LEU A 65 3.69 1.17 0.17
C LEU A 65 3.53 1.68 -1.26
N VAL A 66 4.65 2.00 -1.90
CA VAL A 66 4.69 2.32 -3.33
C VAL A 66 4.82 1.02 -4.09
N VAL A 67 3.87 0.78 -4.99
CA VAL A 67 3.72 -0.49 -5.71
C VAL A 67 3.68 -0.20 -7.20
N GLU A 68 4.40 -1.00 -7.97
CA GLU A 68 4.35 -1.01 -9.42
C GLU A 68 3.56 -2.21 -9.93
N TRP A 69 2.77 -1.95 -10.96
CA TRP A 69 2.04 -2.92 -11.74
C TRP A 69 2.53 -2.94 -13.18
N ASP A 70 2.91 -4.12 -13.70
CA ASP A 70 3.38 -4.30 -15.08
C ASP A 70 2.48 -5.23 -15.93
N GLY A 71 1.30 -5.57 -15.42
CA GLY A 71 0.37 -6.53 -16.01
C GLY A 71 -0.82 -5.91 -16.75
N PRO A 72 -1.85 -6.72 -17.06
CA PRO A 72 -3.08 -6.24 -17.68
C PRO A 72 -3.90 -5.36 -16.72
N GLU A 73 -4.66 -4.43 -17.30
CA GLU A 73 -5.51 -3.47 -16.58
C GLU A 73 -6.93 -3.50 -17.16
N GLU A 74 -7.94 -3.44 -16.30
CA GLU A 74 -9.36 -3.44 -16.68
C GLU A 74 -10.16 -2.44 -15.82
N VAL A 75 -11.33 -2.03 -16.31
CA VAL A 75 -12.28 -1.22 -15.52
C VAL A 75 -13.28 -2.14 -14.84
N LEU A 76 -13.38 -2.05 -13.51
CA LEU A 76 -14.38 -2.80 -12.74
C LEU A 76 -15.62 -1.94 -12.56
N SER A 77 -16.58 -2.08 -13.49
CA SER A 77 -17.86 -1.40 -13.40
C SER A 77 -18.75 -1.96 -12.30
N THR A 78 -18.79 -3.28 -12.09
CA THR A 78 -19.58 -3.91 -11.02
C THR A 78 -18.85 -5.11 -10.42
N TRP A 79 -19.15 -5.43 -9.16
CA TRP A 79 -18.71 -6.67 -8.50
C TRP A 79 -19.55 -7.90 -8.87
N GLN A 80 -20.50 -7.77 -9.81
CA GLN A 80 -21.28 -8.93 -10.27
C GLN A 80 -20.43 -9.87 -11.13
N THR A 81 -19.42 -9.32 -11.82
CA THR A 81 -18.36 -10.09 -12.45
C THR A 81 -17.18 -10.17 -11.48
N LEU A 82 -16.90 -11.38 -10.97
CA LEU A 82 -15.81 -11.63 -10.04
C LEU A 82 -14.47 -11.15 -10.62
N PRO A 83 -13.74 -10.26 -9.90
CA PRO A 83 -12.40 -9.85 -10.30
C PRO A 83 -11.47 -11.06 -10.42
N LYS A 84 -10.70 -11.14 -11.50
CA LYS A 84 -9.74 -12.22 -11.70
C LYS A 84 -8.40 -11.88 -11.03
N PRO A 85 -7.67 -12.88 -10.50
CA PRO A 85 -6.29 -12.68 -10.09
C PRO A 85 -5.43 -12.20 -11.26
N ASN A 86 -4.33 -11.50 -10.97
CA ASN A 86 -3.34 -11.05 -11.96
C ASN A 86 -3.86 -10.03 -12.99
N VAL A 87 -4.94 -9.32 -12.66
CA VAL A 87 -5.46 -8.15 -13.40
C VAL A 87 -5.60 -6.99 -12.42
N LEU A 88 -5.10 -5.81 -12.79
CA LEU A 88 -5.34 -4.58 -12.04
C LEU A 88 -6.67 -3.98 -12.47
N TYR A 89 -7.60 -3.88 -11.54
CA TYR A 89 -8.89 -3.28 -11.79
C TYR A 89 -8.90 -1.83 -11.31
N HIS A 90 -9.36 -0.91 -12.15
CA HIS A 90 -9.67 0.46 -11.77
C HIS A 90 -11.19 0.59 -11.61
N GLN A 91 -11.62 1.00 -10.42
CA GLN A 91 -13.02 1.15 -10.07
C GLN A 91 -13.42 2.63 -10.13
N PRO A 92 -14.50 2.98 -10.85
CA PRO A 92 -15.04 4.34 -10.80
C PRO A 92 -15.91 4.59 -9.55
N TRP A 93 -16.12 5.85 -9.16
CA TRP A 93 -17.01 6.29 -8.08
C TRP A 93 -18.46 5.94 -8.36
N ASP A 94 -18.89 6.12 -9.61
CA ASP A 94 -20.24 5.79 -10.05
C ASP A 94 -20.19 4.54 -10.92
N GLN A 95 -20.49 3.40 -10.31
CA GLN A 95 -20.56 2.10 -10.98
C GLN A 95 -21.58 2.03 -12.13
N TYR A 96 -22.54 2.96 -12.18
CA TYR A 96 -23.56 3.03 -13.24
C TYR A 96 -23.12 3.91 -14.40
N LYS A 97 -22.10 4.75 -14.20
CA LYS A 97 -21.43 5.47 -15.28
C LYS A 97 -20.29 4.57 -15.76
N HIS A 98 -20.45 4.03 -16.96
CA HIS A 98 -19.39 3.31 -17.67
C HIS A 98 -18.27 4.26 -18.17
N ALA A 99 -17.87 5.21 -17.33
CA ALA A 99 -16.72 6.06 -17.57
C ALA A 99 -15.46 5.22 -17.31
N ASP A 100 -14.49 5.29 -18.22
CA ASP A 100 -13.17 4.75 -17.94
C ASP A 100 -12.48 5.71 -16.95
N PRO A 101 -12.24 5.32 -15.68
CA PRO A 101 -11.59 6.20 -14.71
C PRO A 101 -10.15 6.57 -15.12
N LEU A 102 -9.57 5.91 -16.13
CA LEU A 102 -8.28 6.26 -16.72
C LEU A 102 -8.40 7.36 -17.80
N GLU A 103 -9.57 7.51 -18.43
CA GLU A 103 -9.86 8.59 -19.39
C GLU A 103 -10.55 9.78 -18.73
N GLU A 104 -11.37 9.52 -17.70
CA GLU A 104 -12.10 10.49 -16.90
C GLU A 104 -11.62 10.46 -15.44
N PRO A 105 -10.60 11.25 -15.06
CA PRO A 105 -10.01 11.20 -13.73
C PRO A 105 -11.00 11.49 -12.58
N GLU A 106 -12.03 12.30 -12.84
CA GLU A 106 -13.08 12.60 -11.85
C GLU A 106 -13.95 11.38 -11.52
N ALA A 107 -13.94 10.35 -12.39
CA ALA A 107 -14.61 9.11 -12.14
C ALA A 107 -13.78 8.17 -11.26
N TYR A 108 -12.48 8.39 -11.02
CA TYR A 108 -11.59 7.44 -10.33
C TYR A 108 -11.88 7.31 -8.83
N TYR A 109 -12.26 6.11 -8.36
CA TYR A 109 -12.43 5.81 -6.93
C TYR A 109 -11.20 5.13 -6.34
N ARG A 110 -10.87 3.93 -6.81
CA ARG A 110 -9.75 3.12 -6.32
C ARG A 110 -9.26 2.16 -7.38
N SER A 111 -8.11 1.55 -7.12
CA SER A 111 -7.61 0.41 -7.87
C SER A 111 -7.57 -0.81 -6.95
N LEU A 112 -7.66 -2.00 -7.51
CA LEU A 112 -7.59 -3.24 -6.73
C LEU A 112 -7.06 -4.40 -7.54
N VAL A 113 -6.47 -5.37 -6.85
CA VAL A 113 -6.13 -6.69 -7.39
C VAL A 113 -6.75 -7.77 -6.50
N ALA A 114 -7.29 -8.80 -7.13
CA ALA A 114 -7.99 -9.87 -6.43
C ALA A 114 -7.03 -10.76 -5.61
N ALA A 115 -7.58 -11.41 -4.58
CA ALA A 115 -6.94 -12.54 -3.91
C ALA A 115 -6.41 -13.58 -4.92
N GLY A 116 -5.25 -14.17 -4.62
CA GLY A 116 -4.55 -15.11 -5.52
C GLY A 116 -3.65 -14.45 -6.57
N THR A 117 -3.46 -13.13 -6.53
CA THR A 117 -2.54 -12.41 -7.44
C THR A 117 -1.09 -12.70 -7.05
N ASP A 118 -0.31 -13.31 -7.95
CA ASP A 118 1.03 -13.86 -7.67
C ASP A 118 2.14 -13.29 -8.57
N ARG A 119 1.77 -12.40 -9.49
CA ARG A 119 2.66 -11.80 -10.49
C ARG A 119 2.26 -10.35 -10.76
N HIS A 120 3.08 -9.66 -11.55
CA HIS A 120 2.91 -8.28 -11.99
C HIS A 120 2.98 -7.18 -10.92
N LEU A 121 2.93 -7.55 -9.64
CA LEU A 121 2.90 -6.60 -8.53
C LEU A 121 4.25 -6.57 -7.77
N LYS A 122 4.82 -5.37 -7.63
CA LYS A 122 6.11 -5.17 -6.91
C LYS A 122 6.06 -3.96 -5.98
N ILE A 123 6.49 -4.11 -4.74
CA ILE A 123 6.76 -2.99 -3.84
C ILE A 123 8.11 -2.39 -4.24
N VAL A 124 8.12 -1.11 -4.59
CA VAL A 124 9.31 -0.38 -5.05
C VAL A 124 9.72 0.75 -4.11
N GLY A 125 8.89 1.06 -3.11
CA GLY A 125 9.17 2.11 -2.16
C GLY A 125 8.12 2.22 -1.07
N PHE A 126 8.22 3.27 -0.27
CA PHE A 126 7.28 3.54 0.80
C PHE A 126 7.24 5.04 1.13
N LYS A 127 6.17 5.46 1.80
CA LYS A 127 6.03 6.75 2.47
C LYS A 127 5.58 6.50 3.90
N LEU A 128 6.07 7.31 4.83
CA LEU A 128 5.68 7.28 6.23
C LEU A 128 5.22 8.67 6.64
N ASP A 129 4.14 8.72 7.42
CA ASP A 129 3.79 9.92 8.16
C ASP A 129 4.68 9.98 9.41
N GLU A 130 5.48 11.04 9.55
CA GLU A 130 6.45 11.13 10.64
C GLU A 130 5.78 11.26 12.01
N GLU A 131 4.62 11.91 12.09
CA GLU A 131 3.89 12.11 13.35
C GLU A 131 3.33 10.77 13.85
N ILE A 132 2.63 10.04 12.99
CA ILE A 132 2.07 8.72 13.36
C ILE A 132 3.20 7.73 13.68
N VAL A 133 4.31 7.77 12.94
CA VAL A 133 5.46 6.92 13.20
C VAL A 133 6.16 7.29 14.51
N GLU A 134 6.27 8.57 14.84
CA GLU A 134 6.77 9.03 16.13
C GLU A 134 5.88 8.54 17.28
N GLU A 135 4.56 8.67 17.14
CA GLU A 135 3.61 8.18 18.15
C GLU A 135 3.75 6.68 18.38
N ALA A 136 3.79 5.88 17.30
CA ALA A 136 3.98 4.44 17.37
C ALA A 136 5.33 4.05 18.01
N TRP A 137 6.40 4.81 17.72
CA TRP A 137 7.70 4.64 18.36
C TRP A 137 7.65 4.93 19.87
N VAL A 138 7.03 6.04 20.25
CA VAL A 138 6.91 6.45 21.66
C VAL A 138 6.05 5.44 22.43
N ALA A 139 4.96 4.97 21.84
CA ALA A 139 4.11 3.92 22.40
C ALA A 139 4.83 2.56 22.48
N GLY A 140 5.73 2.29 21.53
CA GLY A 140 6.48 1.05 21.45
C GLY A 140 5.73 -0.08 20.74
N ASP A 141 4.77 0.28 19.90
CA ASP A 141 3.85 -0.65 19.23
C ASP A 141 4.39 -1.13 17.87
N LEU A 142 5.63 -0.74 17.55
CA LEU A 142 6.30 -1.13 16.32
C LEU A 142 6.96 -2.51 16.44
N PRO A 143 7.09 -3.24 15.31
CA PRO A 143 7.78 -4.53 15.24
C PRO A 143 9.18 -4.53 15.87
N ASP A 144 9.58 -5.71 16.36
CA ASP A 144 10.85 -5.93 17.03
C ASP A 144 12.07 -5.49 16.22
N GLU A 145 12.07 -5.69 14.91
CA GLU A 145 13.21 -5.27 14.08
C GLU A 145 13.29 -3.75 13.95
N MET A 146 12.14 -3.07 13.91
CA MET A 146 12.04 -1.61 13.89
C MET A 146 12.47 -1.01 15.24
N MET A 147 12.04 -1.61 16.36
CA MET A 147 12.37 -1.12 17.69
C MET A 147 13.79 -1.51 18.14
N GLY A 148 14.23 -2.72 17.84
CA GLY A 148 15.43 -3.32 18.43
C GLY A 148 15.38 -3.28 19.96
N LEU A 149 16.51 -2.95 20.60
CA LEU A 149 16.60 -2.85 22.06
C LEU A 149 15.75 -1.70 22.65
N TRP A 150 15.27 -0.74 21.84
CA TRP A 150 14.45 0.37 22.32
C TRP A 150 13.06 -0.05 22.78
N ARG A 151 12.61 -1.26 22.44
CA ARG A 151 11.37 -1.83 23.01
C ARG A 151 11.41 -1.92 24.55
N PHE A 152 12.61 -2.05 25.12
CA PHE A 152 12.83 -2.12 26.57
C PHE A 152 13.09 -0.75 27.20
N ALA A 153 13.26 0.30 26.38
CA ALA A 153 13.50 1.65 26.88
C ALA A 153 12.21 2.27 27.43
N PRO A 154 12.25 3.03 28.54
CA PRO A 154 11.09 3.74 29.05
C PRO A 154 10.50 4.73 28.02
N LYS A 155 9.18 4.94 28.06
CA LYS A 155 8.45 5.87 27.16
C LYS A 155 9.09 7.26 27.09
N ALA A 156 9.50 7.83 28.22
CA ALA A 156 10.15 9.14 28.29
C ALA A 156 11.47 9.18 27.49
N LEU A 157 12.26 8.10 27.54
CA LEU A 157 13.51 8.00 26.81
C LEU A 157 13.27 7.81 25.31
N ARG A 158 12.26 7.02 24.93
CA ARG A 158 11.84 6.89 23.52
C ARG A 158 11.39 8.22 22.94
N ARG A 159 10.61 9.00 23.68
CA ARG A 159 10.18 10.35 23.32
C ARG A 159 11.35 11.32 23.14
N LEU A 160 12.33 11.29 24.05
CA LEU A 160 13.54 12.12 23.92
C LEU A 160 14.40 11.76 22.68
N LYS A 161 14.22 10.55 22.14
CA LYS A 161 15.03 10.01 21.04
C LYS A 161 14.16 9.66 19.82
N SER A 162 13.03 10.35 19.62
CA SER A 162 12.13 10.09 18.49
C SER A 162 12.82 10.21 17.14
N ASP A 163 13.63 11.26 16.89
CA ASP A 163 14.42 11.41 15.65
C ASP A 163 15.26 10.16 15.32
N ARG A 164 15.82 9.52 16.35
CA ARG A 164 16.62 8.30 16.17
C ARG A 164 15.73 7.10 15.89
N GLY A 165 14.56 7.05 16.52
CA GLY A 165 13.51 6.07 16.24
C GLY A 165 13.05 6.14 14.79
N ILE A 166 12.66 7.32 14.33
CA ILE A 166 12.20 7.56 12.96
C ILE A 166 13.26 7.09 11.96
N LYS A 167 14.53 7.53 12.09
CA LYS A 167 15.62 7.06 11.20
C LYS A 167 15.78 5.54 11.19
N ARG A 168 15.60 4.88 12.32
CA ARG A 168 15.69 3.42 12.42
C ARG A 168 14.52 2.73 11.71
N ILE A 169 13.32 3.30 11.82
CA ILE A 169 12.10 2.78 11.18
C ILE A 169 12.23 2.88 9.65
N TYR A 170 12.70 4.02 9.14
CA TYR A 170 13.02 4.20 7.72
C TYR A 170 14.05 3.16 7.24
N ALA A 171 15.13 2.94 7.98
CA ALA A 171 16.15 1.95 7.62
C ALA A 171 15.58 0.51 7.62
N ALA A 172 14.71 0.18 8.57
CA ALA A 172 14.06 -1.13 8.62
C ALA A 172 13.10 -1.33 7.44
N MET A 173 12.29 -0.32 7.09
CA MET A 173 11.41 -0.35 5.91
C MET A 173 12.20 -0.52 4.61
N GLN A 174 13.26 0.27 4.45
CA GLN A 174 14.13 0.16 3.27
C GLN A 174 14.80 -1.22 3.19
N GLY A 175 15.22 -1.79 4.32
CA GLY A 175 15.73 -3.16 4.38
C GLY A 175 14.69 -4.22 4.04
N ALA A 176 13.42 -4.02 4.41
CA ALA A 176 12.34 -4.97 4.13
C ALA A 176 11.97 -5.04 2.64
N ILE A 177 12.00 -3.91 1.94
CA ILE A 177 11.74 -3.83 0.49
C ILE A 177 12.96 -4.33 -0.30
N GLY A 178 14.17 -4.18 0.25
CA GLY A 178 15.42 -4.51 -0.43
C GLY A 178 15.98 -3.32 -1.20
N GLY A 179 17.30 -3.20 -1.24
CA GLY A 179 17.99 -2.13 -1.96
C GLY A 179 18.29 -2.50 -3.41
N GLY A 180 17.99 -1.61 -4.35
CA GLY A 180 18.29 -1.72 -5.78
C GLY A 180 17.05 -1.61 -6.68
N ASP A 181 17.28 -1.53 -8.00
CA ASP A 181 16.25 -1.28 -9.04
C ASP A 181 15.17 -2.37 -9.18
N ASN A 182 15.22 -3.44 -8.37
CA ASN A 182 14.38 -4.63 -8.58
C ASN A 182 13.14 -4.71 -7.66
N GLY A 183 13.03 -3.85 -6.64
CA GLY A 183 11.94 -3.86 -5.67
C GLY A 183 11.72 -5.24 -5.03
N ARG A 184 10.53 -5.46 -4.50
CA ARG A 184 10.10 -6.74 -3.92
C ARG A 184 8.78 -7.21 -4.52
N THR A 185 8.75 -8.43 -5.05
CA THR A 185 7.49 -9.04 -5.49
C THR A 185 6.48 -9.09 -4.34
N LEU A 186 5.25 -8.67 -4.63
CA LEU A 186 4.12 -8.72 -3.70
C LEU A 186 3.08 -9.71 -4.20
N VAL A 187 2.79 -10.71 -3.37
CA VAL A 187 1.71 -11.68 -3.58
C VAL A 187 0.49 -11.26 -2.77
N VAL A 188 -0.70 -11.38 -3.35
CA VAL A 188 -1.97 -11.25 -2.65
C VAL A 188 -2.50 -12.66 -2.42
N ASP A 189 -2.52 -13.08 -1.15
CA ASP A 189 -2.97 -14.42 -0.79
C ASP A 189 -4.46 -14.60 -1.12
N GLY A 190 -4.86 -15.84 -1.40
CA GLY A 190 -6.23 -16.24 -1.73
C GLY A 190 -6.51 -17.68 -1.38
#